data_AF-A0A1G9S6G0-F1
#
_entry.id   AF-A0A1G9S6G0-F1
#
_cell.length_a   1.000
_cell.length_b   1.000
_cell.length_c   1.000
_cell.angle_alpha   90.00
_cell.angle_beta   90.00
_cell.angle_gamma   90.00
#
_symmetry.space_group_name_H-M   'P 1'
#
loop_
_entity.id
_entity.type
_entity.pdbx_description
1 polymer ?
#
loop_
_entity_poly.entity_id
_entity_poly.type
_entity_poly.pdbx_seq_one_letter_code
_entity_poly.pdbx_strand_id
1 'polypeptide(L)'
;MRSERPAEPKRLLDMALGTLLLVLAAPLLAAAACSLALRRPPGGIVVRELKTGLDGHPFTVRSLRTRRWRLDLLSRLPHVVTGEMSLVGPAALAPEDPRAAAPWRQTVRPGLTGPAQLSRHSTLPWDEPELLDQHYVEHHWIGLDLAVLVRTLPALFPPRTQGHLSDADHRLPGYSATE
;
A
#
# COMPACT_ATOMS: atom_id res chain seq x y z
N MET A 1 -23.29 -11.82 10.29
CA MET A 1 -22.64 -12.04 11.60
C MET A 1 -21.15 -11.79 11.42
N ARG A 2 -20.59 -10.72 12.02
CA ARG A 2 -19.13 -10.63 12.18
C ARG A 2 -18.76 -11.79 13.10
N SER A 3 -18.04 -12.79 12.61
CA SER A 3 -17.45 -13.78 13.50
C SER A 3 -16.57 -13.02 14.49
N GLU A 4 -16.87 -13.17 15.78
CA GLU A 4 -16.02 -12.64 16.84
C GLU A 4 -14.75 -13.48 16.86
N ARG A 5 -13.85 -13.24 15.89
CA ARG A 5 -12.50 -13.76 15.97
C ARG A 5 -11.88 -13.14 17.22
N PRO A 6 -11.21 -13.93 18.08
CA PRO A 6 -10.50 -13.39 19.23
C PRO A 6 -9.54 -12.30 18.76
N ALA A 7 -9.26 -11.32 19.62
CA ALA A 7 -8.37 -10.21 19.28
C ALA A 7 -6.99 -10.75 18.87
N GLU A 8 -6.75 -10.82 17.56
CA GLU A 8 -5.43 -11.12 17.03
C GLU A 8 -4.46 -10.04 17.52
N PRO A 9 -3.31 -10.39 18.14
CA PRO A 9 -2.34 -9.40 18.62
C PRO A 9 -1.93 -8.38 17.54
N LYS A 10 -1.83 -8.86 16.29
CA LYS A 10 -1.63 -8.03 15.10
C LYS A 10 -2.73 -6.98 14.92
N ARG A 11 -3.99 -7.37 15.08
CA ARG A 11 -5.13 -6.46 14.92
C ARG A 11 -5.15 -5.37 15.98
N LEU A 12 -4.78 -5.69 17.22
CA LEU A 12 -4.65 -4.69 18.28
C LEU A 12 -3.55 -3.68 17.95
N LEU A 13 -2.40 -4.17 17.48
CA LEU A 13 -1.28 -3.33 17.03
C LEU A 13 -1.69 -2.42 15.87
N ASP A 14 -2.34 -2.96 14.83
CA ASP A 14 -2.84 -2.21 13.68
C ASP A 14 -3.80 -1.09 14.10
N MET A 15 -4.71 -1.39 15.02
CA MET A 15 -5.69 -0.41 15.49
C MET A 15 -5.02 0.68 16.33
N ALA A 16 -4.12 0.32 17.25
CA ALA A 16 -3.42 1.27 18.12
C ALA A 16 -2.50 2.18 17.31
N LEU A 17 -1.60 1.60 16.50
CA LEU A 17 -0.68 2.34 15.66
C LEU A 17 -1.42 3.09 14.54
N GLY A 18 -2.42 2.48 13.91
CA GLY A 18 -3.22 3.11 12.87
C GLY A 18 -3.97 4.34 13.39
N THR A 19 -4.53 4.28 14.59
CA THR A 19 -5.18 5.42 15.24
C THR A 19 -4.18 6.51 15.59
N LEU A 20 -3.04 6.16 16.18
CA LEU A 20 -1.97 7.12 16.50
C LEU A 20 -1.48 7.84 15.24
N LEU A 21 -1.16 7.08 14.18
CA LEU A 21 -0.71 7.63 12.90
C LEU A 21 -1.79 8.50 12.26
N LEU A 22 -3.07 8.12 12.34
CA LEU A 22 -4.17 8.91 11.81
C LEU A 22 -4.30 10.25 12.53
N VAL A 23 -4.22 10.27 13.87
CA VAL A 23 -4.27 11.51 14.66
C VAL A 23 -3.10 12.42 14.33
N LEU A 24 -1.89 11.88 14.23
CA LEU A 24 -0.70 12.65 13.87
C LEU A 24 -0.74 13.17 12.42
N ALA A 25 -1.27 12.38 11.48
CA ALA A 25 -1.38 12.75 10.08
C ALA A 25 -2.60 13.64 9.78
N ALA A 26 -3.63 13.65 10.63
CA ALA A 26 -4.87 14.40 10.44
C ALA A 26 -4.67 15.88 10.06
N PRO A 27 -3.85 16.69 10.76
CA PRO A 27 -3.65 18.09 10.39
C PRO A 27 -3.04 18.23 8.97
N LEU A 28 -2.09 17.36 8.62
CA LEU A 28 -1.46 17.36 7.29
C LEU A 28 -2.43 16.92 6.19
N LEU A 29 -3.23 15.88 6.46
CA LEU A 29 -4.27 15.42 5.54
C LEU A 29 -5.35 16.49 5.34
N ALA A 30 -5.75 17.20 6.39
CA ALA A 30 -6.70 18.30 6.31
C ALA A 30 -6.14 19.47 5.49
N ALA A 31 -4.88 19.86 5.72
CA ALA A 31 -4.21 20.89 4.93
C ALA A 31 -4.09 20.50 3.45
N ALA A 32 -3.74 19.24 3.17
CA ALA A 32 -3.66 18.72 1.81
C ALA A 32 -5.03 18.69 1.13
N ALA A 33 -6.06 18.21 1.81
CA ALA A 33 -7.44 18.20 1.31
C ALA A 33 -7.93 19.63 1.04
N CYS A 34 -7.67 20.57 1.95
CA CYS A 34 -7.97 21.99 1.76
C CYS A 34 -7.24 22.56 0.52
N SER A 35 -5.94 22.29 0.40
CA SER A 35 -5.14 22.76 -0.75
C SER A 35 -5.65 22.20 -2.09
N LEU A 36 -6.14 20.95 -2.12
CA LEU A 36 -6.75 20.33 -3.29
C LEU A 36 -8.14 20.91 -3.57
N ALA A 37 -8.92 21.17 -2.52
CA ALA A 37 -10.24 21.78 -2.63
C ALA A 37 -10.17 23.19 -3.23
N LEU A 38 -9.13 23.96 -2.88
CA LEU A 38 -8.86 25.27 -3.47
C LEU A 38 -8.42 25.17 -4.95
N ARG A 39 -7.69 24.11 -5.32
CA ARG A 39 -7.23 23.88 -6.70
C ARG A 39 -8.31 23.35 -7.64
N ARG A 40 -9.36 22.72 -7.09
CA ARG A 40 -10.46 22.08 -7.83
C ARG A 40 -9.97 21.23 -9.02
N PRO A 41 -9.13 20.20 -8.80
CA PRO A 41 -8.64 19.37 -9.88
C PRO A 41 -9.80 18.64 -10.59
N PRO A 42 -9.71 18.45 -11.92
CA PRO A 42 -10.68 17.64 -12.64
C PRO A 42 -10.68 16.21 -12.07
N GLY A 43 -11.88 15.68 -11.80
CA GLY A 43 -12.05 14.38 -11.15
C GLY A 43 -12.04 14.38 -9.62
N GLY A 44 -12.03 15.57 -8.98
CA GLY A 44 -12.22 15.72 -7.54
C GLY A 44 -10.99 15.43 -6.68
N ILE A 45 -11.16 15.55 -5.36
CA ILE A 45 -10.06 15.47 -4.38
C ILE A 45 -9.82 14.05 -3.82
N VAL A 46 -10.81 13.16 -3.92
CA VAL A 46 -10.75 11.78 -3.42
C VAL A 46 -10.83 10.80 -4.59
N VAL A 47 -9.87 9.88 -4.64
CA VAL A 47 -9.90 8.69 -5.49
C VAL A 47 -10.64 7.58 -4.74
N ARG A 48 -11.55 6.89 -5.43
CA ARG A 48 -12.29 5.75 -4.92
C ARG A 48 -11.98 4.55 -5.79
N GLU A 49 -11.53 3.46 -5.17
CA GLU A 49 -11.19 2.22 -5.88
C GLU A 49 -11.86 1.06 -5.17
N LEU A 50 -12.54 0.20 -5.93
CA LEU A 50 -13.07 -1.06 -5.40
C LEU A 50 -11.91 -2.05 -5.26
N LYS A 51 -11.78 -2.68 -4.09
CA LYS A 51 -10.71 -3.62 -3.78
C LYS A 51 -11.27 -4.84 -3.05
N THR A 52 -10.57 -5.95 -3.14
CA THR A 52 -10.87 -7.18 -2.40
C THR A 52 -10.20 -7.14 -1.03
N GLY A 53 -10.98 -7.41 0.02
CA GLY A 53 -10.54 -7.45 1.41
C GLY A 53 -10.52 -8.85 2.00
N LEU A 54 -10.54 -8.90 3.34
CA LEU A 54 -10.60 -10.14 4.13
C LEU A 54 -11.84 -10.98 3.74
N ASP A 55 -11.67 -12.30 3.71
CA ASP A 55 -12.69 -13.28 3.33
C ASP A 55 -13.27 -13.04 1.92
N GLY A 56 -12.53 -12.33 1.06
CA GLY A 56 -12.95 -11.97 -0.29
C GLY A 56 -13.97 -10.84 -0.35
N HIS A 57 -14.29 -10.20 0.77
CA HIS A 57 -15.30 -9.13 0.80
C HIS A 57 -14.80 -7.86 0.08
N PRO A 58 -15.53 -7.37 -0.94
CA PRO A 58 -15.14 -6.15 -1.62
C PRO A 58 -15.42 -4.93 -0.74
N PHE A 59 -14.51 -3.95 -0.76
CA PHE A 59 -14.67 -2.67 -0.08
C PHE A 59 -14.10 -1.53 -0.93
N THR A 60 -14.58 -0.31 -0.70
CA THR A 60 -14.13 0.87 -1.45
C THR A 60 -13.03 1.59 -0.71
N VAL A 61 -11.80 1.49 -1.21
CA VAL A 61 -10.66 2.27 -0.72
C VAL A 61 -10.83 3.72 -1.13
N ARG A 62 -10.69 4.62 -0.16
CA ARG A 62 -10.71 6.07 -0.36
C ARG A 62 -9.31 6.63 -0.09
N SER A 63 -8.80 7.44 -1.02
CA SER A 63 -7.53 8.13 -0.83
C SER A 63 -7.52 9.52 -1.44
N LEU A 64 -6.68 10.41 -0.93
CA LEU A 64 -6.50 11.74 -1.50
C LEU A 64 -5.80 11.65 -2.86
N ARG A 65 -6.24 12.48 -3.81
CA ARG A 65 -5.69 12.54 -5.17
C ARG A 65 -4.40 13.36 -5.22
N THR A 66 -3.37 12.91 -4.52
CA THR A 66 -2.04 13.55 -4.49
C THR A 66 -0.95 12.51 -4.26
N ARG A 67 0.17 12.61 -5.00
CA ARG A 67 1.36 11.78 -4.76
C ARG A 67 2.42 12.48 -3.90
N ARG A 68 2.18 13.73 -3.50
CA ARG A 68 3.13 14.48 -2.67
C ARG A 68 3.25 13.80 -1.32
N TRP A 69 4.47 13.45 -0.93
CA TRP A 69 4.82 12.94 0.40
C TRP A 69 4.00 11.69 0.78
N ARG A 70 3.58 10.92 -0.23
CA ARG A 70 2.75 9.71 -0.07
C ARG A 70 1.48 9.96 0.76
N LEU A 71 0.89 11.15 0.65
CA LEU A 71 -0.34 11.50 1.38
C LEU A 71 -1.55 10.67 0.92
N ASP A 72 -1.53 10.15 -0.31
CA ASP A 72 -2.47 9.14 -0.78
C ASP A 72 -2.45 7.87 0.09
N LEU A 73 -1.27 7.44 0.54
CA LEU A 73 -1.12 6.30 1.45
C LEU A 73 -1.65 6.66 2.84
N LEU A 74 -1.21 7.77 3.43
CA LEU A 74 -1.66 8.17 4.78
C LEU A 74 -3.19 8.40 4.84
N SER A 75 -3.80 8.88 3.77
CA SER A 75 -5.25 9.08 3.70
C SER A 75 -6.08 7.79 3.78
N ARG A 76 -5.46 6.61 3.64
CA ARG A 76 -6.10 5.30 3.77
C ARG A 76 -6.09 4.77 5.21
N LEU A 77 -5.40 5.43 6.15
CA LEU A 77 -5.36 5.03 7.57
C LEU A 77 -6.75 4.83 8.21
N PRO A 78 -7.82 5.57 7.86
CA PRO A 78 -9.16 5.27 8.38
C PRO A 78 -9.60 3.82 8.10
N HIS A 79 -9.22 3.22 6.97
CA HIS A 79 -9.53 1.82 6.63
C HIS A 79 -8.82 0.81 7.54
N VAL A 80 -7.66 1.18 8.10
CA VAL A 80 -6.96 0.36 9.09
C VAL A 80 -7.74 0.37 10.42
N VAL A 81 -8.18 1.55 10.84
CA VAL A 81 -8.94 1.74 12.08
C VAL A 81 -10.31 1.05 11.99
N THR A 82 -11.05 1.18 10.88
CA THR A 82 -12.34 0.50 10.65
C THR A 82 -12.20 -1.02 10.50
N GLY A 83 -11.01 -1.47 10.09
CA GLY A 83 -10.67 -2.88 9.98
C GLY A 83 -10.84 -3.50 8.62
N GLU A 84 -11.03 -2.69 7.59
CA GLU A 84 -10.98 -3.14 6.20
C GLU A 84 -9.55 -3.44 5.75
N MET A 85 -8.55 -2.77 6.34
CA MET A 85 -7.12 -2.94 6.04
C MET A 85 -6.29 -3.22 7.30
N SER A 86 -5.06 -3.67 7.08
CA SER A 86 -3.96 -3.80 8.04
C SER A 86 -2.89 -2.74 7.73
N LEU A 87 -2.03 -2.38 8.68
CA LEU A 87 -0.87 -1.54 8.37
C LEU A 87 0.10 -2.26 7.43
N VAL A 88 0.35 -3.55 7.72
CA VAL A 88 1.22 -4.40 6.91
C VAL A 88 0.46 -5.59 6.37
N GLY A 89 0.59 -5.85 5.08
CA GLY A 89 -0.12 -6.92 4.42
C GLY A 89 0.03 -6.93 2.91
N PRO A 90 -0.50 -7.97 2.26
CA PRO A 90 -0.52 -8.06 0.80
C PRO A 90 -1.26 -6.88 0.19
N ALA A 91 -0.88 -6.48 -1.02
CA ALA A 91 -1.50 -5.33 -1.67
C ALA A 91 -3.00 -5.55 -1.91
N ALA A 92 -3.82 -4.53 -1.66
CA ALA A 92 -5.23 -4.55 -2.01
C ALA A 92 -5.38 -4.58 -3.55
N LEU A 93 -5.87 -5.70 -4.08
CA LEU A 93 -6.11 -5.90 -5.50
C LEU A 93 -7.57 -5.57 -5.86
N ALA A 94 -7.79 -5.23 -7.13
CA ALA A 94 -9.14 -5.00 -7.61
C ALA A 94 -9.87 -6.35 -7.78
N PRO A 95 -11.20 -6.43 -7.59
CA PRO A 95 -11.94 -7.70 -7.72
C PRO A 95 -11.81 -8.36 -9.09
N GLU A 96 -11.57 -7.58 -10.14
CA GLU A 96 -11.31 -8.06 -11.50
C GLU A 96 -9.91 -8.66 -11.71
N ASP A 97 -8.97 -8.45 -10.78
CA ASP A 97 -7.64 -9.06 -10.83
C ASP A 97 -7.76 -10.55 -10.45
N PRO A 98 -7.39 -11.50 -11.33
CA PRO A 98 -7.49 -12.94 -11.05
C PRO A 98 -6.77 -13.35 -9.76
N ARG A 99 -5.71 -12.62 -9.40
CA ARG A 99 -4.93 -12.87 -8.18
C ARG A 99 -5.72 -12.58 -6.92
N ALA A 100 -6.70 -11.67 -6.97
CA ALA A 100 -7.53 -11.33 -5.82
C ALA A 100 -8.36 -12.53 -5.32
N ALA A 101 -8.60 -13.53 -6.18
CA ALA A 101 -9.30 -14.76 -5.84
C ALA A 101 -8.41 -15.81 -5.13
N ALA A 102 -7.10 -15.57 -5.00
CA ALA A 102 -6.18 -16.51 -4.36
C ALA A 102 -6.62 -16.78 -2.90
N PRO A 103 -6.82 -18.05 -2.49
CA PRO A 103 -7.37 -18.36 -1.17
C PRO A 103 -6.53 -17.79 -0.03
N TRP A 104 -5.20 -17.85 -0.14
CA TRP A 104 -4.28 -17.33 0.87
C TRP A 104 -4.36 -15.80 1.01
N ARG A 105 -4.71 -15.04 -0.04
CA ARG A 105 -4.87 -13.58 0.07
C ARG A 105 -6.07 -13.20 0.92
N GLN A 106 -7.11 -14.03 0.91
CA GLN A 106 -8.38 -13.76 1.59
C GLN A 106 -8.35 -14.14 3.07
N THR A 107 -7.32 -14.85 3.54
CA THR A 107 -7.18 -15.22 4.96
C THR A 107 -6.71 -14.06 5.83
N VAL A 108 -6.10 -13.04 5.22
CA VAL A 108 -5.57 -11.85 5.91
C VAL A 108 -6.19 -10.56 5.37
N ARG A 109 -6.09 -9.48 6.15
CA ARG A 109 -6.49 -8.16 5.67
C ARG A 109 -5.43 -7.60 4.72
N PRO A 110 -5.82 -6.93 3.63
CA PRO A 110 -4.86 -6.27 2.77
C PRO A 110 -4.12 -5.16 3.52
N GLY A 111 -2.84 -4.98 3.20
CA GLY A 111 -1.95 -4.04 3.84
C GLY A 111 -1.96 -2.66 3.21
N LEU A 112 -1.73 -1.64 4.04
CA LEU A 112 -1.38 -0.30 3.57
C LEU A 112 -0.01 -0.29 2.89
N THR A 113 0.93 -1.05 3.46
CA THR A 113 2.25 -1.37 2.92
C THR A 113 2.51 -2.88 3.05
N GLY A 114 3.56 -3.38 2.43
CA GLY A 114 3.91 -4.80 2.44
C GLY A 114 5.21 -5.09 1.68
N PRO A 115 5.75 -6.32 1.79
CA PRO A 115 7.00 -6.70 1.14
C PRO A 115 6.96 -6.50 -0.38
N ALA A 116 5.89 -6.94 -1.04
CA ALA A 116 5.73 -6.73 -2.48
C ALA A 116 5.70 -5.25 -2.86
N GLN A 117 5.09 -4.38 -2.04
CA GLN A 117 5.05 -2.93 -2.26
C GLN A 117 6.43 -2.29 -2.12
N LEU A 118 7.27 -2.79 -1.22
CA LEU A 118 8.65 -2.32 -1.03
C LEU A 118 9.59 -2.79 -2.15
N SER A 119 9.41 -4.03 -2.63
CA SER A 119 10.22 -4.62 -3.70
C SER A 119 9.74 -4.26 -5.12
N ARG A 120 8.76 -3.34 -5.29
CA ARG A 120 8.20 -2.99 -6.62
C ARG A 120 9.21 -2.57 -7.69
N HIS A 121 10.39 -2.08 -7.28
CA HIS A 121 11.44 -1.64 -8.20
C HIS A 121 12.61 -2.63 -8.28
N SER A 122 12.51 -3.79 -7.65
CA SER A 122 13.52 -4.83 -7.77
C SER A 122 13.40 -5.53 -9.12
N THR A 123 14.54 -5.83 -9.73
CA THR A 123 14.64 -6.59 -10.99
C THR A 123 14.97 -8.07 -10.73
N LEU A 124 15.07 -8.48 -9.47
CA LEU A 124 15.47 -9.83 -9.09
C LEU A 124 14.30 -10.82 -9.26
N PRO A 125 14.54 -12.04 -9.79
CA PRO A 125 13.47 -13.01 -10.05
C PRO A 125 12.65 -13.42 -8.82
N TRP A 126 13.26 -13.43 -7.63
CA TRP A 126 12.60 -13.79 -6.36
C TRP A 126 11.80 -12.66 -5.73
N ASP A 127 11.83 -11.45 -6.30
CA ASP A 127 11.04 -10.31 -5.85
C ASP A 127 9.68 -10.20 -6.59
N GLU A 128 9.21 -11.32 -7.15
CA GLU A 128 7.89 -11.38 -7.76
C GLU A 128 6.81 -11.00 -6.74
N PRO A 129 5.97 -9.97 -7.01
CA PRO A 129 5.03 -9.44 -6.03
C PRO A 129 4.09 -10.49 -5.43
N GLU A 130 3.71 -11.51 -6.21
CA GLU A 130 2.86 -12.61 -5.76
C GLU A 130 3.56 -13.48 -4.71
N LEU A 131 4.80 -13.90 -4.99
CA LEU A 131 5.58 -14.77 -4.11
C LEU A 131 5.94 -14.07 -2.80
N LEU A 132 6.28 -12.79 -2.86
CA LEU A 132 6.56 -11.99 -1.66
C LEU A 132 5.32 -11.83 -0.77
N ASP A 133 4.17 -11.55 -1.37
CA ASP A 133 2.90 -11.45 -0.64
C ASP A 133 2.50 -12.82 -0.05
N GLN A 134 2.65 -13.91 -0.81
CA GLN A 134 2.34 -15.26 -0.33
C GLN A 134 3.24 -15.66 0.84
N HIS A 135 4.56 -15.49 0.69
CA HIS A 135 5.52 -15.80 1.74
C HIS A 135 5.23 -15.02 3.02
N TYR A 136 4.85 -13.74 2.88
CA TYR A 136 4.41 -12.93 4.01
C TYR A 136 3.17 -13.51 4.67
N VAL A 137 2.12 -13.86 3.91
CA VAL A 137 0.90 -14.44 4.50
C VAL A 137 1.20 -15.71 5.29
N GLU A 138 2.07 -16.56 4.78
CA GLU A 138 2.45 -17.82 5.44
C GLU A 138 3.31 -17.63 6.70
N HIS A 139 4.18 -16.61 6.74
CA HIS A 139 5.20 -16.46 7.79
C HIS A 139 5.12 -15.14 8.58
N HIS A 140 4.03 -14.39 8.47
CA HIS A 140 3.93 -13.10 9.15
C HIS A 140 3.89 -13.27 10.68
N TRP A 141 4.68 -12.42 11.33
CA TRP A 141 4.69 -12.24 12.77
C TRP A 141 4.97 -10.77 13.05
N ILE A 142 4.74 -10.34 14.29
CA ILE A 142 4.77 -8.91 14.66
C ILE A 142 6.10 -8.21 14.32
N GLY A 143 7.24 -8.90 14.47
CA GLY A 143 8.53 -8.30 14.13
C GLY A 143 8.77 -8.18 12.64
N LEU A 144 8.22 -9.07 11.81
CA LEU A 144 8.24 -8.89 10.36
C LEU A 144 7.42 -7.65 9.97
N ASP A 145 6.26 -7.46 10.58
CA ASP A 145 5.44 -6.25 10.36
C ASP A 145 6.22 -4.99 10.72
N LEU A 146 6.84 -4.97 11.90
CA LEU A 146 7.65 -3.84 12.34
C LEU A 146 8.81 -3.57 11.38
N ALA A 147 9.48 -4.61 10.89
CA ALA A 147 10.55 -4.47 9.92
C ALA A 147 10.06 -3.89 8.58
N VAL A 148 8.87 -4.26 8.12
CA VAL A 148 8.24 -3.67 6.92
C VAL A 148 7.84 -2.21 7.16
N LEU A 149 7.29 -1.89 8.34
CA LEU A 149 6.93 -0.52 8.71
C LEU A 149 8.16 0.40 8.73
N VAL A 150 9.24 -0.03 9.38
CA VAL A 150 10.50 0.73 9.43
C VAL A 150 11.06 0.94 8.02
N ARG A 151 11.08 -0.10 7.18
CA ARG A 151 11.51 0.03 5.77
C ARG A 151 10.60 0.93 4.92
N THR A 152 9.35 1.13 5.34
CA THR A 152 8.42 2.03 4.64
C THR A 152 8.70 3.50 4.94
N LEU A 153 9.32 3.84 6.08
CA LEU A 153 9.51 5.24 6.49
C LEU A 153 10.29 6.09 5.47
N PRO A 154 11.44 5.65 4.90
CA PRO A 154 12.14 6.42 3.87
C PRO A 154 11.31 6.60 2.60
N ALA A 155 10.44 5.63 2.28
CA ALA A 155 9.61 5.68 1.08
C ALA A 155 8.48 6.73 1.17
N LEU A 156 8.16 7.24 2.37
CA LEU A 156 7.19 8.32 2.59
C LEU A 156 7.72 9.68 2.16
N PHE A 157 9.05 9.86 2.20
CA PHE A 157 9.74 11.08 1.81
C PHE A 157 10.61 10.81 0.59
N PRO A 158 10.01 10.49 -0.58
CA PRO A 158 10.81 10.23 -1.77
C PRO A 158 11.68 11.47 -2.05
N PRO A 159 12.96 11.28 -2.40
CA PRO A 159 13.84 12.40 -2.74
C PRO A 159 13.15 13.24 -3.81
N ARG A 160 13.19 14.58 -3.64
CA ARG A 160 12.69 15.49 -4.67
C ARG A 160 13.42 15.13 -5.95
N THR A 161 12.70 14.62 -6.94
CA THR A 161 13.22 14.52 -8.30
C THR A 161 13.56 15.93 -8.74
N GLN A 162 14.81 16.34 -8.54
CA GLN A 162 15.43 17.35 -9.39
C GLN A 162 15.28 16.78 -10.80
N GLY A 163 14.65 17.53 -11.70
CA GLY A 163 14.60 17.12 -13.10
C GLY A 163 16.04 16.90 -13.56
N HIS A 164 16.43 15.64 -13.68
CA HIS A 164 17.67 15.27 -14.33
C HIS A 164 17.26 14.68 -15.68
N LEU A 165 17.40 15.56 -16.67
CA LEU A 165 17.83 15.33 -18.04
C LEU A 165 17.71 13.89 -18.54
N SER A 166 16.85 13.73 -19.56
CA SER A 166 17.00 12.79 -20.68
C SER A 166 18.17 11.80 -20.55
N ASP A 167 17.94 10.67 -19.91
CA ASP A 167 18.79 9.49 -20.07
C ASP A 167 18.30 8.70 -21.29
N ALA A 168 18.47 9.34 -22.44
CA ALA A 168 18.66 8.63 -23.68
C ALA A 168 20.16 8.38 -23.78
N ASP A 169 20.74 7.38 -23.08
CA ASP A 169 22.04 6.78 -23.42
C ASP A 169 22.46 5.62 -22.49
N HIS A 170 21.63 4.58 -22.33
CA HIS A 170 22.13 3.27 -21.84
C HIS A 170 21.61 2.08 -22.67
N ARG A 171 21.49 2.25 -24.00
CA ARG A 171 21.68 1.11 -24.91
C ARG A 171 23.18 0.86 -25.02
N LEU A 172 23.67 -0.26 -24.50
CA LEU A 172 24.97 -0.78 -24.92
C LEU A 172 24.88 -1.11 -26.43
N PRO A 173 25.69 -0.47 -27.29
CA PRO A 173 25.77 -0.87 -28.69
C PRO A 173 26.55 -2.19 -28.73
N GLY A 174 25.89 -3.32 -29.05
CA GLY A 174 26.66 -4.55 -29.27
C GLY A 174 25.98 -5.92 -29.16
N TYR A 175 24.68 -6.04 -28.90
CA TYR A 175 24.00 -7.34 -29.06
C TYR A 175 22.95 -7.26 -30.18
N SER A 176 23.47 -7.36 -31.40
CA SER A 176 22.71 -7.76 -32.58
C SER A 176 22.31 -9.23 -32.43
N ALA A 177 21.07 -9.53 -32.80
CA ALA A 177 20.60 -10.88 -33.02
C ALA A 177 21.52 -11.64 -33.99
N THR A 178 21.91 -12.83 -33.56
CA THR A 178 22.49 -13.94 -34.34
C THR A 178 21.95 -15.19 -33.65
N GLU A 179 21.19 -16.10 -34.23
CA GLU A 179 20.63 -16.33 -35.57
C GLU A 179 19.20 -16.84 -35.40
#